data_AF-A0A178DAB4-F1
#
_entry.id   AF-A0A178DAB4-F1
#
_cell.length_a   1.000
_cell.length_b   1.000
_cell.length_c   1.000
_cell.angle_alpha   90.00
_cell.angle_beta   90.00
_cell.angle_gamma   90.00
#
_symmetry.space_group_name_H-M   'P 1'
#
loop_
_entity.id
_entity.type
_entity.pdbx_description
1 polymer ?
#
loop_
_entity_poly.entity_id
_entity_poly.type
_entity_poly.pdbx_seq_one_letter_code
_entity_poly.pdbx_strand_id
1 'polypeptide(L)'
;MSTLPEAKLAAEAEIAYQVILMSTDYDCWHDVHGDVSVEMVMGHMRANAVNARRFIAAVLDELSKEEHDDLVQATHLAGARKFGVSTYPEGRGEKALEKLRWLFEGYF
;
A
#
# COMPACT_ATOMS: atom_id res chain seq x y z
N MET A 1 -8.33 4.75 -8.48
CA MET A 1 -8.08 6.09 -7.89
C MET A 1 -7.91 6.00 -6.36
N SER A 2 -6.97 5.20 -5.87
CA SER A 2 -6.79 4.98 -4.42
C SER A 2 -5.35 4.63 -4.04
N THR A 3 -4.60 4.00 -4.94
CA THR A 3 -3.19 3.61 -4.74
C THR A 3 -2.29 4.79 -4.32
N LEU A 4 -2.58 5.99 -4.82
CA LEU A 4 -1.93 7.22 -4.35
C LEU A 4 -2.98 8.04 -3.58
N PRO A 5 -2.64 8.57 -2.39
CA PRO A 5 -1.30 8.64 -1.78
C PRO A 5 -0.88 7.43 -0.92
N GLU A 6 -1.72 6.40 -0.80
CA GLU A 6 -1.49 5.26 0.11
C GLU A 6 -0.10 4.63 -0.01
N ALA A 7 0.33 4.29 -1.23
CA ALA A 7 1.64 3.69 -1.48
C ALA A 7 2.81 4.60 -1.08
N LYS A 8 2.65 5.92 -1.22
CA LYS A 8 3.68 6.87 -0.79
C LYS A 8 3.75 6.90 0.73
N LEU A 9 2.62 6.99 1.41
CA LEU A 9 2.56 7.01 2.88
C LEU A 9 3.14 5.73 3.49
N ALA A 10 2.86 4.57 2.90
CA ALA A 10 3.44 3.30 3.35
C ALA A 10 4.97 3.29 3.19
N ALA A 11 5.49 3.79 2.06
CA ALA A 11 6.93 3.92 1.85
C ALA A 11 7.55 4.94 2.82
N GLU A 12 6.89 6.06 3.12
CA GLU A 12 7.37 7.01 4.13
C GLU A 12 7.43 6.38 5.52
N ALA A 13 6.47 5.50 5.84
CA ALA A 13 6.35 4.78 7.10
C ALA A 13 7.22 3.51 7.20
N GLU A 14 8.03 3.20 6.19
CA GLU A 14 8.84 1.98 6.12
C GLU A 14 8.02 0.68 6.21
N ILE A 15 6.78 0.70 5.71
CA ILE A 15 5.86 -0.44 5.68
C ILE A 15 5.99 -1.18 4.34
N ALA A 16 6.13 -2.51 4.38
CA ALA A 16 6.02 -3.34 3.19
C ALA A 16 4.62 -3.18 2.57
N TYR A 17 4.56 -2.64 1.36
CA TYR A 17 3.31 -2.36 0.65
C TYR A 17 3.28 -3.08 -0.68
N GLN A 18 2.21 -3.84 -0.92
CA GLN A 18 1.93 -4.48 -2.20
C GLN A 18 0.46 -4.27 -2.57
N VAL A 19 0.23 -3.84 -3.81
CA VAL A 19 -1.11 -3.68 -4.37
C VAL A 19 -1.51 -4.91 -5.17
N ILE A 20 -2.77 -5.33 -5.03
CA ILE A 20 -3.42 -6.34 -5.86
C ILE A 20 -4.43 -5.62 -6.74
N LEU A 21 -4.12 -5.50 -8.04
CA LEU A 21 -4.95 -4.80 -9.00
C LEU A 21 -5.86 -5.80 -9.72
N MET A 22 -7.17 -5.59 -9.62
CA MET A 22 -8.17 -6.43 -10.30
C MET A 22 -8.90 -5.57 -11.33
N SER A 23 -8.78 -5.95 -12.60
CA SER A 23 -9.51 -5.28 -13.69
C SER A 23 -11.02 -5.50 -13.51
N THR A 24 -11.78 -4.41 -13.58
CA THR A 24 -13.25 -4.42 -13.54
C THR A 24 -13.87 -4.12 -14.90
N ASP A 25 -13.15 -3.44 -15.77
CA ASP A 25 -13.60 -2.98 -17.08
C ASP A 25 -12.37 -2.49 -17.87
N TYR A 26 -12.61 -2.10 -19.13
CA TYR A 26 -11.59 -1.60 -20.05
C TYR A 26 -11.55 -0.08 -20.11
N ASP A 27 -12.05 0.63 -19.09
CA ASP A 27 -12.20 2.09 -19.13
C ASP A 27 -12.97 2.50 -20.42
N CYS A 28 -12.77 3.72 -20.93
CA CYS A 28 -13.48 4.20 -22.12
C CYS A 28 -12.73 4.03 -23.45
N TRP A 29 -11.58 3.38 -23.49
CA TRP A 29 -10.77 3.27 -24.72
C TRP A 29 -11.17 2.10 -25.63
N HIS A 30 -11.97 1.15 -25.14
CA HIS A 30 -12.27 -0.08 -25.84
C HIS A 30 -13.67 -0.06 -26.51
N ASP A 31 -13.69 0.36 -27.77
CA ASP A 31 -14.92 0.62 -28.55
C ASP A 31 -15.81 -0.61 -28.83
N VAL A 32 -15.32 -1.83 -28.59
CA VAL A 32 -16.01 -3.09 -28.98
C VAL A 32 -17.04 -3.55 -27.94
N HIS A 33 -16.96 -3.07 -26.68
CA HIS A 33 -17.78 -3.60 -25.58
C HIS A 33 -18.90 -2.68 -25.08
N GLY A 34 -19.14 -1.55 -25.75
CA GLY A 34 -20.11 -0.55 -25.30
C GLY A 34 -19.65 0.20 -24.05
N ASP A 35 -20.32 1.30 -23.72
CA ASP A 35 -19.95 2.15 -22.58
C ASP A 35 -19.99 1.36 -21.25
N VAL A 36 -19.02 1.63 -20.38
CA VAL A 36 -18.94 1.04 -19.03
C VAL A 36 -20.20 1.40 -18.24
N SER A 37 -20.98 0.39 -17.85
CA SER A 37 -22.17 0.56 -17.02
C SER A 37 -21.89 0.22 -15.56
N VAL A 38 -22.60 0.88 -14.63
CA VAL A 38 -22.49 0.61 -13.19
C VAL A 38 -22.81 -0.84 -12.87
N GLU A 39 -23.80 -1.44 -13.55
CA GLU A 39 -24.21 -2.82 -13.33
C GLU A 39 -23.09 -3.82 -13.70
N MET A 40 -22.41 -3.60 -14.83
CA MET A 40 -21.28 -4.42 -15.26
C MET A 40 -20.14 -4.35 -14.24
N VAL A 41 -19.77 -3.14 -13.82
CA VAL A 41 -18.71 -2.92 -12.83
C VAL A 41 -19.05 -3.63 -11.52
N MET A 42 -20.28 -3.48 -11.02
CA MET A 42 -20.72 -4.13 -9.78
C MET A 42 -20.74 -5.67 -9.90
N GLY A 43 -21.09 -6.21 -11.05
CA GLY A 43 -21.01 -7.65 -11.35
C GLY A 43 -19.58 -8.18 -11.26
N HIS A 44 -18.65 -7.53 -11.98
CA HIS A 44 -17.23 -7.89 -11.95
C HIS A 44 -16.60 -7.68 -10.56
N MET A 45 -16.97 -6.61 -9.84
CA MET A 45 -16.49 -6.39 -8.46
C MET A 45 -16.87 -7.54 -7.52
N ARG A 46 -18.09 -8.09 -7.63
CA ARG A 46 -18.49 -9.25 -6.81
C ARG A 46 -17.66 -10.50 -7.12
N ALA A 47 -17.45 -10.79 -8.41
CA ALA A 47 -16.61 -11.92 -8.82
C ALA A 47 -15.14 -11.73 -8.37
N ASN A 48 -14.61 -10.53 -8.58
CA ASN A 48 -13.27 -10.12 -8.15
C ASN A 48 -13.10 -10.23 -6.64
N ALA A 49 -14.11 -9.85 -5.84
CA ALA A 49 -14.05 -9.98 -4.39
C ALA A 49 -13.89 -11.44 -3.93
N VAL A 50 -14.56 -12.40 -4.57
CA VAL A 50 -14.40 -13.83 -4.26
C VAL A 50 -12.99 -14.31 -4.61
N ASN A 51 -12.49 -13.93 -5.78
CA ASN A 51 -11.14 -14.28 -6.22
C ASN A 51 -10.06 -13.65 -5.32
N ALA A 52 -10.23 -12.37 -4.95
CA ALA A 52 -9.35 -11.66 -4.03
C ALA A 52 -9.22 -12.40 -2.70
N ARG A 53 -10.33 -12.84 -2.10
CA ARG A 53 -10.30 -13.54 -0.81
C ARG A 53 -9.51 -14.85 -0.89
N ARG A 54 -9.68 -15.61 -1.98
CA ARG A 54 -8.93 -16.86 -2.22
C ARG A 54 -7.44 -16.59 -2.43
N PHE A 55 -7.14 -15.58 -3.24
CA PHE A 55 -5.77 -15.17 -3.52
C PHE A 55 -5.05 -14.68 -2.26
N ILE A 56 -5.69 -13.78 -1.50
CA ILE A 56 -5.12 -13.24 -0.25
C ILE A 56 -4.88 -14.36 0.76
N ALA A 57 -5.79 -15.33 0.91
CA ALA A 57 -5.58 -16.47 1.79
C ALA A 57 -4.32 -17.26 1.40
N ALA A 58 -4.16 -17.60 0.11
CA ALA A 58 -2.97 -18.31 -0.37
C ALA A 58 -1.67 -17.50 -0.21
N VAL A 59 -1.73 -16.18 -0.41
CA VAL A 59 -0.58 -15.29 -0.20
C VAL A 59 -0.22 -15.21 1.28
N LEU A 60 -1.21 -15.13 2.17
CA LEU A 60 -0.97 -15.11 3.62
C LEU A 60 -0.39 -16.44 4.12
N ASP A 61 -0.86 -17.58 3.60
CA ASP A 61 -0.28 -18.89 3.91
C ASP A 61 1.22 -18.93 3.55
N GLU A 62 1.58 -18.36 2.39
CA GLU A 62 2.97 -18.28 1.96
C GLU A 62 3.79 -17.31 2.81
N LEU A 63 3.32 -16.06 2.98
CA LEU A 63 4.01 -15.02 3.73
C LEU A 63 4.14 -15.31 5.24
N SER A 64 3.34 -16.23 5.78
CA SER A 64 3.42 -16.65 7.18
C SER A 64 4.62 -17.55 7.50
N LYS A 65 5.33 -18.05 6.47
CA LYS A 65 6.53 -18.86 6.65
C LYS A 65 7.68 -18.00 7.17
N GLU A 66 8.46 -18.56 8.10
CA GLU A 66 9.59 -17.88 8.74
C GLU A 66 10.62 -17.32 7.75
N GLU A 67 10.80 -17.95 6.58
CA GLU A 67 11.74 -17.49 5.55
C GLU A 67 11.38 -16.11 4.96
N HIS A 68 10.13 -15.65 5.12
CA HIS A 68 9.65 -14.36 4.63
C HIS A 68 9.51 -13.30 5.74
N ASP A 69 9.91 -13.59 6.99
CA ASP A 69 9.69 -12.68 8.12
C ASP A 69 10.35 -11.30 7.89
N ASP A 70 11.59 -11.28 7.39
CA ASP A 70 12.31 -10.04 7.04
C ASP A 70 11.57 -9.20 5.98
N LEU A 71 10.90 -9.87 5.04
CA LEU A 71 10.11 -9.19 4.00
C LEU A 71 8.84 -8.59 4.60
N VAL A 72 8.10 -9.37 5.39
CA VAL A 72 6.82 -8.98 6.00
C VAL A 72 7.01 -7.86 7.01
N GLN A 73 8.05 -7.95 7.85
CA GLN A 73 8.41 -6.93 8.83
C GLN A 73 9.13 -5.72 8.20
N ALA A 74 9.38 -5.74 6.88
CA ALA A 74 10.09 -4.68 6.18
C ALA A 74 11.45 -4.32 6.79
N THR A 75 12.18 -5.28 7.36
CA THR A 75 13.46 -5.01 8.06
C THR A 75 14.50 -4.36 7.13
N HIS A 76 14.44 -4.69 5.84
CA HIS A 76 15.25 -4.10 4.77
C HIS A 76 14.96 -2.61 4.50
N LEU A 77 13.85 -2.06 4.97
CA LEU A 77 13.49 -0.65 4.86
C LEU A 77 13.84 0.14 6.14
N ALA A 78 14.18 -0.54 7.23
CA ALA A 78 14.42 0.09 8.52
C ALA A 78 15.53 1.14 8.43
N GLY A 79 15.18 2.37 8.75
CA GLY A 79 16.09 3.52 8.80
C GLY A 79 16.16 4.31 7.50
N ALA A 80 15.56 3.84 6.41
CA ALA A 80 15.55 4.52 5.12
C ALA A 80 14.98 5.94 5.21
N ARG A 81 13.95 6.16 6.05
CA ARG A 81 13.29 7.44 6.24
C ARG A 81 14.20 8.51 6.82
N LYS A 82 15.28 8.15 7.54
CA LYS A 82 16.28 9.10 8.05
C LYS A 82 16.92 9.90 6.91
N PHE A 83 17.03 9.30 5.73
CA PHE A 83 17.59 9.93 4.53
C PHE A 83 16.54 10.70 3.70
N GLY A 84 15.26 10.57 4.03
CA GLY A 84 14.15 11.25 3.36
C GLY A 84 13.77 12.61 3.97
N VAL A 85 14.41 13.01 5.07
CA VAL A 85 14.09 14.26 5.77
C VAL A 85 15.16 15.31 5.55
N SER A 86 14.78 16.41 4.88
CA SER A 86 15.68 17.54 4.62
C SER A 86 15.61 18.66 5.66
N THR A 87 14.63 18.62 6.58
CA THR A 87 14.51 19.63 7.64
C THR A 87 15.59 19.42 8.70
N TYR A 88 16.43 20.43 8.90
CA TYR A 88 17.46 20.47 9.95
C TYR A 88 16.85 20.31 11.35
N PRO A 89 17.56 19.68 12.31
CA PRO A 89 17.05 19.46 13.68
C PRO A 89 16.47 20.70 14.34
N GLU A 90 17.13 21.86 14.19
CA GLU A 90 16.73 23.14 14.78
C GLU A 90 15.44 23.69 14.17
N GLY A 91 15.10 23.29 12.95
CA GLY A 91 13.87 23.67 12.25
C GLY A 91 12.68 22.76 12.56
N ARG A 92 12.86 21.69 13.34
CA ARG A 92 11.79 20.74 13.67
C ARG A 92 11.04 21.22 14.90
N GLY A 93 9.84 21.77 14.69
CA GLY A 93 8.99 22.21 15.81
C GLY A 93 8.56 21.05 16.70
N GLU A 94 8.39 21.31 17.99
CA GLU A 94 8.04 20.31 19.02
C GLU A 94 6.77 19.52 18.67
N LYS A 95 5.72 20.21 18.22
CA LYS A 95 4.45 19.57 17.78
C LYS A 95 4.61 18.61 16.59
N ALA A 96 5.56 18.88 15.69
CA ALA A 96 5.81 18.01 14.55
C ALA A 96 6.55 16.75 14.99
N LEU A 97 7.54 16.91 15.87
CA LEU A 97 8.28 15.80 16.48
C LEU A 97 7.36 14.88 17.28
N GLU A 98 6.46 15.43 18.08
CA GLU A 98 5.47 14.64 18.84
C GLU A 98 4.65 13.71 17.93
N LYS A 99 4.17 14.22 16.79
CA LYS A 99 3.42 13.43 15.81
C LYS A 99 4.27 12.36 15.11
N LEU A 100 5.54 12.68 14.81
CA LEU A 100 6.42 11.79 14.06
C LEU A 100 7.03 10.69 14.94
N ARG A 101 7.25 10.94 16.24
CA ARG A 101 7.83 9.95 17.16
C ARG A 101 7.01 8.67 17.27
N TRP A 102 5.68 8.77 17.14
CA TRP A 102 4.82 7.58 17.15
C TRP A 102 5.13 6.63 16.00
N LEU A 103 5.48 7.16 14.82
CA LEU A 103 5.76 6.36 13.63
C LEU A 103 7.26 6.02 13.47
N PHE A 104 8.14 6.86 14.02
CA PHE A 104 9.59 6.76 13.84
C PHE A 104 10.33 6.88 15.18
N GLU A 105 10.18 5.87 16.04
CA GLU A 105 10.85 5.85 17.34
C GLU A 105 12.38 5.90 17.17
N GLY A 106 13.02 6.88 17.80
CA GLY A 106 14.49 7.05 17.74
C GLY A 106 15.03 7.66 16.44
N TYR A 107 14.20 8.26 15.59
CA TYR A 107 14.66 8.89 14.33
C TYR A 107 14.86 10.40 14.43
N PHE A 108 14.07 11.08 15.28
CA PHE A 108 14.01 12.54 15.35
C PHE A 108 14.15 13.08 16.77
#